data_AF-A0A1H8RWW5-F1
#
_entry.id   AF-A0A1H8RWW5-F1
#
_cell.length_a   1.000
_cell.length_b   1.000
_cell.length_c   1.000
_cell.angle_alpha   90.00
_cell.angle_beta   90.00
_cell.angle_gamma   90.00
#
_symmetry.space_group_name_H-M   'P 1'
#
loop_
_entity.id
_entity.type
_entity.pdbx_description
1 polymer ?
#
loop_
_entity_poly.entity_id
_entity_poly.type
_entity_poly.pdbx_seq_one_letter_code
_entity_poly.pdbx_strand_id
1 'polypeptide(L)'
;MTVALRAARAALVREVRESGTAERALWMAVVAIAAVRVWQGYKNAGDLRIVWYAGRHLLDGAPVFIDEGFLYLPTSAVLAAPFALLREGHGMGVGVLLCCCAVVVLATASVRLLAAPGPRWLAPAVSLAVLTSYAGGDLIAVANSEFVPLAMLPFILAAAARGRWTTFAVLLGLSIVVKPFLIGLLLLPLLAFRPRALAIAVGIPVVGSALSLLLVADPGNFFDVTIPSLLRGQEKTENPANASLAHLLDYAGLPEKLVLGLRVVMVVIGVGAAVVRWRRTGGDPVVRVVEVGVLLLLTSSLASSVVWSHYALLLVPVFVIAGRPGAVTGRTAVLWPLLLPVLALGYPANVPTIWGTVMVRVGLSLLAILLVLAWRYAVLPPRDVRSPQAAEPARPAEAEQLRR
;
A
#
# COMPACT_ATOMS: atom_id res chain seq x y z
N MET A 1 -33.17 -35.06 14.90
CA MET A 1 -31.78 -34.57 14.80
C MET A 1 -31.19 -34.68 13.38
N THR A 2 -31.57 -35.67 12.58
CA THR A 2 -31.03 -35.97 11.23
C THR A 2 -31.44 -35.02 10.10
N VAL A 3 -32.62 -34.39 10.15
CA VAL A 3 -33.10 -33.46 9.10
C VAL A 3 -32.40 -32.11 9.17
N ALA A 4 -32.23 -31.55 10.37
CA ALA A 4 -31.54 -30.28 10.58
C ALA A 4 -30.05 -30.34 10.19
N LEU A 5 -29.37 -31.47 10.49
CA LEU A 5 -27.99 -31.71 10.08
C LEU A 5 -27.85 -31.85 8.55
N ARG A 6 -28.83 -32.45 7.86
CA ARG A 6 -28.84 -32.54 6.39
C ARG A 6 -29.09 -31.19 5.73
N ALA A 7 -30.00 -30.38 6.27
CA ALA A 7 -30.27 -29.03 5.80
C ALA A 7 -29.05 -28.11 5.99
N ALA A 8 -28.41 -28.17 7.15
CA ALA A 8 -27.17 -27.44 7.42
C ALA A 8 -26.01 -27.87 6.50
N ARG A 9 -25.87 -29.17 6.25
CA ARG A 9 -24.87 -29.70 5.30
C ARG A 9 -25.16 -29.29 3.85
N ALA A 10 -26.42 -29.31 3.42
CA ALA A 10 -26.81 -28.88 2.08
C ALA A 10 -26.60 -27.38 1.86
N ALA A 11 -26.95 -26.56 2.86
CA ALA A 11 -26.67 -25.13 2.86
C ALA A 11 -25.15 -24.85 2.80
N LEU A 12 -24.35 -25.54 3.61
CA LEU A 12 -22.89 -25.42 3.60
C LEU A 12 -22.28 -25.84 2.24
N VAL A 13 -22.74 -26.95 1.67
CA VAL A 13 -22.25 -27.42 0.34
C VAL A 13 -22.66 -26.44 -0.76
N ARG A 14 -23.87 -25.88 -0.70
CA ARG A 14 -24.34 -24.86 -1.64
C ARG A 14 -23.53 -23.57 -1.52
N GLU A 15 -23.30 -23.09 -0.31
CA GLU A 15 -22.49 -21.91 -0.03
C GLU A 15 -21.02 -22.10 -0.47
N VAL A 16 -20.44 -23.28 -0.24
CA VAL A 16 -19.09 -23.65 -0.71
C VAL A 16 -19.03 -23.72 -2.25
N ARG A 17 -20.09 -24.23 -2.91
CA ARG A 17 -20.15 -24.34 -4.37
C ARG A 17 -20.35 -22.98 -5.03
N GLU A 18 -21.29 -22.17 -4.53
CA GLU A 18 -21.59 -20.83 -5.02
C GLU A 18 -20.41 -19.87 -4.79
N SER A 19 -19.72 -19.98 -3.64
CA SER A 19 -18.49 -19.22 -3.38
C SER A 19 -17.33 -19.63 -4.30
N GLY A 20 -17.24 -20.91 -4.67
CA GLY A 20 -16.24 -21.40 -5.62
C GLY A 20 -16.48 -20.93 -7.06
N THR A 21 -17.73 -20.88 -7.52
CA THR A 21 -18.06 -20.32 -8.84
C THR A 21 -17.85 -18.80 -8.90
N ALA A 22 -18.26 -18.08 -7.86
CA ALA A 22 -18.04 -16.64 -7.76
C ALA A 22 -16.55 -16.28 -7.73
N GLU A 23 -15.74 -17.00 -6.94
CA GLU A 23 -14.28 -16.82 -6.89
C GLU A 23 -13.64 -17.00 -8.26
N ARG A 24 -13.98 -18.08 -8.99
CA ARG A 24 -13.44 -18.35 -10.33
C ARG A 24 -13.86 -17.26 -11.33
N ALA A 25 -15.13 -16.85 -11.32
CA ALA A 25 -15.62 -15.78 -12.20
C ALA A 25 -14.86 -14.46 -11.97
N LEU A 26 -14.62 -14.10 -10.71
CA LEU A 26 -13.86 -12.90 -10.37
C LEU A 26 -12.39 -13.01 -10.77
N TRP A 27 -11.74 -14.18 -10.61
CA TRP A 27 -10.38 -14.36 -11.11
C TRP A 27 -10.29 -14.27 -12.64
N MET A 28 -11.26 -14.81 -13.37
CA MET A 28 -11.34 -14.64 -14.82
C MET A 28 -11.49 -13.16 -15.20
N ALA A 29 -12.32 -12.40 -14.47
CA ALA A 29 -12.43 -10.95 -14.65
C ALA A 29 -11.11 -10.22 -14.33
N VAL A 30 -10.41 -10.60 -13.26
CA VAL A 30 -9.09 -10.06 -12.91
C VAL A 30 -8.10 -10.27 -14.04
N VAL A 31 -8.02 -11.49 -14.59
CA VAL A 31 -7.11 -11.80 -15.72
C VAL A 31 -7.49 -11.01 -16.97
N ALA A 32 -8.78 -10.91 -17.30
CA ALA A 32 -9.24 -10.15 -18.46
C ALA A 32 -8.90 -8.66 -18.33
N ILE A 33 -9.19 -8.04 -17.17
CA ILE A 33 -8.86 -6.63 -16.92
C ILE A 33 -7.34 -6.42 -16.88
N ALA A 34 -6.58 -7.33 -16.27
CA ALA A 34 -5.13 -7.27 -16.27
C ALA A 34 -4.57 -7.27 -17.70
N ALA A 35 -5.06 -8.14 -18.57
CA ALA A 35 -4.65 -8.19 -19.98
C ALA A 35 -4.95 -6.86 -20.70
N VAL A 36 -6.14 -6.27 -20.48
CA VAL A 36 -6.50 -4.96 -21.04
C VAL A 36 -5.56 -3.86 -20.52
N ARG A 37 -5.26 -3.83 -19.22
CA ARG A 37 -4.35 -2.85 -18.61
C ARG A 37 -2.93 -2.97 -19.16
N VAL A 38 -2.43 -4.19 -19.32
CA VAL A 38 -1.09 -4.44 -19.89
C VAL A 38 -1.04 -3.96 -21.34
N TRP A 39 -2.05 -4.26 -22.13
CA TRP A 39 -2.15 -3.79 -23.52
C TRP A 39 -2.19 -2.26 -23.63
N GLN A 40 -2.93 -1.59 -22.73
CA GLN A 40 -3.00 -0.12 -22.66
C GLN A 40 -1.67 0.50 -22.21
N GLY A 41 -1.04 -0.08 -21.18
CA GLY A 41 0.16 0.46 -20.53
C GLY A 41 1.43 0.31 -21.36
N TYR A 42 1.53 -0.73 -22.21
CA TYR A 42 2.72 -1.00 -23.04
C TYR A 42 3.18 0.23 -23.85
N LYS A 43 2.26 1.13 -24.23
CA LYS A 43 2.58 2.33 -25.02
C LYS A 43 3.08 3.53 -24.20
N ASN A 44 2.85 3.55 -22.88
CA ASN A 44 2.92 4.76 -22.04
C ASN A 44 3.89 4.66 -20.85
N ALA A 45 4.71 3.60 -20.76
CA ALA A 45 5.60 3.26 -19.63
C ALA A 45 6.78 4.24 -19.39
N GLY A 46 6.49 5.54 -19.26
CA GLY A 46 7.47 6.62 -19.19
C GLY A 46 8.38 6.57 -17.96
N ASP A 47 7.83 6.32 -16.77
CA ASP A 47 8.62 6.36 -15.53
C ASP A 47 9.63 5.21 -15.46
N LEU A 48 9.26 4.06 -16.00
CA LEU A 48 10.16 2.91 -16.04
C LEU A 48 11.31 3.11 -17.02
N ARG A 49 11.11 3.93 -18.05
CA ARG A 49 12.15 4.25 -19.04
C ARG A 49 13.34 4.94 -18.38
N ILE A 50 13.11 5.81 -17.40
CA ILE A 50 14.17 6.47 -16.61
C ILE A 50 15.02 5.41 -15.89
N VAL A 51 14.37 4.42 -15.27
CA VAL A 51 15.06 3.31 -14.59
C VAL A 51 15.81 2.42 -15.59
N TRP A 52 15.22 2.14 -16.75
CA TRP A 52 15.86 1.37 -17.81
C TRP A 52 17.12 2.06 -18.34
N TYR A 53 17.08 3.38 -18.58
CA TYR A 53 18.25 4.15 -19.00
C TYR A 53 19.35 4.14 -17.93
N ALA A 54 19.01 4.30 -16.65
CA ALA A 54 20.01 4.18 -15.59
C ALA A 54 20.71 2.81 -15.58
N GLY A 55 19.96 1.72 -15.77
CA GLY A 55 20.53 0.39 -15.94
C GLY A 55 21.40 0.26 -17.19
N ARG A 56 20.99 0.89 -18.30
CA ARG A 56 21.74 0.90 -19.56
C ARG A 56 23.06 1.66 -19.43
N HIS A 57 23.03 2.84 -18.83
CA HIS A 57 24.23 3.63 -18.53
C HIS A 57 25.23 2.83 -17.69
N LEU A 58 24.75 2.15 -16.65
CA LEU A 58 25.61 1.29 -15.83
C LEU A 58 26.28 0.18 -16.66
N LEU A 59 25.52 -0.49 -17.53
CA LEU A 59 26.05 -1.55 -18.39
C LEU A 59 27.07 -1.04 -19.42
N ASP A 60 26.87 0.19 -19.91
CA ASP A 60 27.74 0.83 -20.89
C ASP A 60 28.96 1.53 -20.24
N GLY A 61 29.09 1.49 -18.91
CA GLY A 61 30.15 2.17 -18.16
C GLY A 61 30.02 3.69 -18.18
N ALA A 62 28.84 4.21 -18.49
CA ALA A 62 28.53 5.62 -18.55
C ALA A 62 28.04 6.14 -17.19
N PRO A 63 28.18 7.44 -16.90
CA PRO A 63 27.66 8.00 -15.66
C PRO A 63 26.14 7.89 -15.56
N VAL A 64 25.66 7.48 -14.39
CA VAL A 64 24.22 7.23 -14.14
C VAL A 64 23.49 8.48 -13.63
N PHE A 65 24.14 9.28 -12.78
CA PHE A 65 23.50 10.40 -12.05
C PHE A 65 23.64 11.75 -12.74
N ILE A 66 23.75 11.77 -14.07
CA ILE A 66 23.77 13.01 -14.86
C ILE A 66 22.34 13.52 -15.13
N ASP A 67 21.37 12.60 -15.19
CA ASP A 67 19.96 12.93 -15.41
C ASP A 67 19.28 13.33 -14.10
N GLU A 68 18.83 14.59 -14.02
CA GLU A 68 18.06 15.11 -12.89
C GLU A 68 16.72 14.37 -12.68
N GLY A 69 16.25 13.65 -13.70
CA GLY A 69 15.08 12.76 -13.65
C GLY A 69 15.31 11.46 -12.86
N PHE A 70 16.55 10.99 -12.72
CA PHE A 70 16.87 9.76 -11.99
C PHE A 70 17.06 10.02 -10.49
N LEU A 71 15.95 10.21 -9.78
CA LEU A 71 15.92 10.44 -8.33
C LEU A 71 15.76 9.15 -7.53
N TYR A 72 16.74 8.27 -7.65
CA TYR A 72 16.75 6.97 -6.98
C TYR A 72 18.04 6.73 -6.21
N LEU A 73 18.03 5.72 -5.33
CA LEU A 73 19.26 5.26 -4.69
C LEU A 73 20.17 4.59 -5.73
N PRO A 74 21.50 4.57 -5.52
CA PRO A 74 22.43 3.90 -6.42
C PRO A 74 22.12 2.42 -6.67
N THR A 75 21.53 1.77 -5.68
CA THR A 75 21.04 0.40 -5.80
C THR A 75 20.01 0.21 -6.91
N SER A 76 19.17 1.21 -7.18
CA SER A 76 18.13 1.12 -8.19
C SER A 76 18.71 0.99 -9.59
N ALA A 77 19.85 1.62 -9.88
CA ALA A 77 20.55 1.48 -11.17
C ALA A 77 21.11 0.07 -11.37
N VAL A 78 21.72 -0.50 -10.31
CA VAL A 78 22.23 -1.88 -10.33
C VAL A 78 21.08 -2.88 -10.51
N LEU A 79 19.97 -2.70 -9.80
CA LEU A 79 18.78 -3.54 -9.96
C LEU A 79 18.11 -3.40 -11.32
N ALA A 80 18.28 -2.25 -11.99
CA ALA A 80 17.79 -2.03 -13.34
C ALA A 80 18.66 -2.71 -14.41
N ALA A 81 19.93 -3.02 -14.14
CA ALA A 81 20.84 -3.55 -15.15
C ALA A 81 20.35 -4.85 -15.82
N PRO A 82 19.87 -5.89 -15.11
CA PRO A 82 19.33 -7.08 -15.77
C PRO A 82 18.12 -6.78 -16.66
N PHE A 83 17.32 -5.80 -16.28
CA PHE A 83 16.17 -5.34 -17.03
C PHE A 83 16.57 -4.52 -18.28
N ALA A 84 17.68 -3.78 -18.20
CA ALA A 84 18.26 -3.02 -19.29
C ALA A 84 18.99 -3.86 -20.36
N LEU A 85 19.18 -5.17 -20.12
CA LEU A 85 19.63 -6.12 -21.14
C LEU A 85 18.56 -6.37 -22.21
N LEU A 86 17.29 -6.17 -21.88
CA LEU A 86 16.19 -6.27 -22.84
C LEU A 86 16.19 -5.03 -23.74
N ARG A 87 15.83 -5.21 -25.02
CA ARG A 87 15.49 -4.07 -25.89
C ARG A 87 14.44 -3.22 -25.20
N GLU A 88 14.58 -1.90 -25.23
CA GLU A 88 13.75 -0.96 -24.48
C GLU A 88 12.26 -1.28 -24.53
N GLY A 89 11.69 -1.47 -25.74
CA GLY A 89 10.27 -1.81 -25.91
C GLY A 89 9.85 -3.10 -25.19
N HIS A 90 10.67 -4.15 -25.25
CA HIS A 90 10.40 -5.40 -24.51
C HIS A 90 10.54 -5.20 -23.00
N GLY A 91 11.53 -4.41 -22.57
CA GLY A 91 11.68 -3.99 -21.18
C GLY A 91 10.39 -3.35 -20.69
N MET A 92 9.92 -2.29 -21.34
CA MET A 92 8.68 -1.61 -20.99
C MET A 92 7.49 -2.56 -20.86
N GLY A 93 7.33 -3.51 -21.80
CA GLY A 93 6.25 -4.49 -21.72
C GLY A 93 6.34 -5.44 -20.53
N VAL A 94 7.54 -5.94 -20.23
CA VAL A 94 7.77 -6.75 -19.02
C VAL A 94 7.49 -5.91 -17.77
N GLY A 95 7.92 -4.66 -17.75
CA GLY A 95 7.67 -3.71 -16.67
C GLY A 95 6.20 -3.48 -16.36
N VAL A 96 5.40 -3.19 -17.40
CA VAL A 96 3.95 -3.01 -17.28
C VAL A 96 3.28 -4.30 -16.77
N LEU A 97 3.71 -5.47 -17.25
CA LEU A 97 3.23 -6.75 -16.75
C LEU A 97 3.55 -6.93 -15.26
N LEU A 98 4.80 -6.64 -14.86
CA LEU A 98 5.23 -6.71 -13.45
C LEU A 98 4.45 -5.74 -12.58
N CYS A 99 4.16 -4.52 -13.06
CA CYS A 99 3.28 -3.57 -12.37
C CYS A 99 1.89 -4.15 -12.14
N CYS A 100 1.31 -4.75 -13.18
CA CYS A 100 -0.01 -5.37 -13.09
C CYS A 100 -0.03 -6.53 -12.08
N CYS A 101 0.98 -7.41 -12.14
CA CYS A 101 1.16 -8.49 -11.17
C CYS A 101 1.31 -7.94 -9.74
N ALA A 102 2.10 -6.89 -9.55
CA ALA A 102 2.32 -6.26 -8.26
C ALA A 102 1.04 -5.68 -7.65
N VAL A 103 0.18 -5.05 -8.46
CA VAL A 103 -1.15 -4.58 -8.03
C VAL A 103 -2.02 -5.73 -7.53
N VAL A 104 -2.05 -6.85 -8.27
CA VAL A 104 -2.79 -8.05 -7.87
C VAL A 104 -2.20 -8.67 -6.59
N VAL A 105 -0.86 -8.69 -6.45
CA VAL A 105 -0.17 -9.18 -5.26
C VAL A 105 -0.49 -8.30 -4.05
N LEU A 106 -0.41 -6.97 -4.17
CA LEU A 106 -0.79 -6.02 -3.11
C LEU A 106 -2.19 -6.32 -2.59
N ALA A 107 -3.18 -6.41 -3.48
CA ALA A 107 -4.57 -6.67 -3.11
C ALA A 107 -4.76 -8.05 -2.48
N THR A 108 -4.28 -9.10 -3.15
CA THR A 108 -4.46 -10.49 -2.73
C THR A 108 -3.74 -10.79 -1.42
N ALA A 109 -2.49 -10.34 -1.27
CA ALA A 109 -1.71 -10.54 -0.05
C ALA A 109 -2.26 -9.71 1.10
N SER A 110 -2.76 -8.49 0.86
CA SER A 110 -3.48 -7.72 1.90
C SER A 110 -4.67 -8.52 2.42
N VAL A 111 -5.50 -9.08 1.54
CA VAL A 111 -6.65 -9.91 1.94
C VAL A 111 -6.22 -11.15 2.71
N ARG A 112 -5.27 -11.92 2.17
CA ARG A 112 -4.90 -13.21 2.75
C ARG A 112 -4.10 -13.09 4.05
N LEU A 113 -3.30 -12.03 4.19
CA LEU A 113 -2.38 -11.89 5.33
C LEU A 113 -2.92 -10.99 6.44
N LEU A 114 -3.78 -10.03 6.10
CA LEU A 114 -4.20 -8.97 7.03
C LEU A 114 -5.70 -9.02 7.35
N ALA A 115 -6.57 -9.39 6.39
CA ALA A 115 -8.02 -9.40 6.63
C ALA A 115 -8.44 -10.38 7.73
N ALA A 116 -9.62 -10.15 8.31
CA ALA A 116 -10.30 -11.20 9.07
C ALA A 116 -10.66 -12.37 8.14
N PRO A 117 -10.63 -13.63 8.65
CA PRO A 117 -11.08 -14.81 7.90
C PRO A 117 -12.41 -14.54 7.17
N GLY A 118 -12.48 -14.93 5.90
CA GLY A 118 -13.51 -14.48 5.00
C GLY A 118 -13.76 -15.37 3.82
N PRO A 119 -14.76 -15.01 2.99
CA PRO A 119 -15.04 -15.77 1.79
C PRO A 119 -13.86 -15.70 0.82
N ARG A 120 -13.64 -16.80 0.11
CA ARG A 120 -12.51 -16.92 -0.83
C ARG A 120 -12.59 -15.93 -1.99
N TRP A 121 -13.79 -15.52 -2.37
CA TRP A 121 -14.04 -14.52 -3.41
C TRP A 121 -13.55 -13.11 -3.06
N LEU A 122 -13.23 -12.82 -1.80
CA LEU A 122 -12.82 -11.47 -1.39
C LEU A 122 -11.50 -11.05 -2.03
N ALA A 123 -10.52 -11.96 -2.08
CA ALA A 123 -9.22 -11.67 -2.67
C ALA A 123 -9.33 -11.23 -4.15
N PRO A 124 -10.00 -12.00 -5.04
CA PRO A 124 -10.18 -11.53 -6.41
C PRO A 124 -11.10 -10.32 -6.52
N ALA A 125 -12.09 -10.13 -5.64
CA ALA A 125 -12.91 -8.91 -5.65
C ALA A 125 -12.10 -7.65 -5.35
N VAL A 126 -11.24 -7.68 -4.34
CA VAL A 126 -10.35 -6.55 -4.01
C VAL A 126 -9.33 -6.35 -5.13
N SER A 127 -8.74 -7.42 -5.67
CA SER A 127 -7.81 -7.32 -6.82
C SER A 127 -8.48 -6.68 -8.03
N LEU A 128 -9.71 -7.07 -8.36
CA LEU A 128 -10.47 -6.48 -9.44
C LEU A 128 -10.73 -4.99 -9.19
N ALA A 129 -11.17 -4.63 -7.98
CA ALA A 129 -11.44 -3.25 -7.61
C ALA A 129 -10.19 -2.36 -7.67
N VAL A 130 -9.03 -2.87 -7.26
CA VAL A 130 -7.77 -2.13 -7.36
C VAL A 130 -7.32 -2.02 -8.83
N LEU A 131 -7.45 -3.07 -9.64
CA LEU A 131 -7.11 -3.02 -11.07
C LEU A 131 -8.00 -2.08 -11.88
N THR A 132 -9.29 -2.01 -11.55
CA THR A 132 -10.23 -1.09 -12.21
C THR A 132 -10.12 0.34 -11.66
N SER A 133 -9.50 0.52 -10.49
CA SER A 133 -9.28 1.83 -9.92
C SER A 133 -8.39 2.72 -10.79
N TYR A 134 -8.56 4.03 -10.66
CA TYR A 134 -7.65 4.97 -11.29
C TYR A 134 -6.22 4.82 -10.77
N ALA A 135 -6.03 4.70 -9.46
CA ALA A 135 -4.70 4.56 -8.85
C ALA A 135 -3.95 3.31 -9.35
N GLY A 136 -4.65 2.17 -9.48
CA GLY A 136 -4.07 0.96 -10.06
C GLY A 136 -3.81 1.09 -11.56
N GLY A 137 -4.72 1.72 -12.30
CA GLY A 137 -4.55 2.00 -13.71
C GLY A 137 -3.38 2.94 -14.01
N ASP A 138 -3.23 4.00 -13.21
CA ASP A 138 -2.16 4.99 -13.30
C ASP A 138 -0.80 4.33 -13.10
N LEU A 139 -0.60 3.59 -11.99
CA LEU A 139 0.63 2.86 -11.71
C LEU A 139 1.05 1.96 -12.87
N ILE A 140 0.11 1.20 -13.44
CA ILE A 140 0.36 0.28 -14.55
C ILE A 140 0.66 1.05 -15.85
N ALA A 141 -0.04 2.15 -16.10
CA ALA A 141 0.12 2.94 -17.32
C ALA A 141 1.48 3.63 -17.38
N VAL A 142 1.96 4.23 -16.29
CA VAL A 142 3.28 4.85 -16.23
C VAL A 142 4.41 3.85 -15.93
N ALA A 143 4.05 2.64 -15.48
CA ALA A 143 4.95 1.57 -15.06
C ALA A 143 5.95 1.99 -13.96
N ASN A 144 5.52 2.81 -13.00
CA ASN A 144 6.39 3.36 -11.98
C ASN A 144 6.95 2.27 -11.04
N SER A 145 8.26 2.30 -10.77
CA SER A 145 8.99 1.31 -9.97
C SER A 145 8.48 1.12 -8.53
N GLU A 146 7.59 1.99 -8.03
CA GLU A 146 6.83 1.81 -6.79
C GLU A 146 6.01 0.53 -6.73
N PHE A 147 5.72 -0.10 -7.87
CA PHE A 147 5.06 -1.39 -7.91
C PHE A 147 5.78 -2.44 -7.04
N VAL A 148 7.11 -2.40 -6.94
CA VAL A 148 7.86 -3.36 -6.13
C VAL A 148 7.62 -3.13 -4.63
N PRO A 149 7.89 -1.95 -4.04
CA PRO A 149 7.54 -1.67 -2.65
C PRO A 149 6.05 -1.92 -2.34
N LEU A 150 5.12 -1.53 -3.23
CA LEU A 150 3.70 -1.77 -3.03
C LEU A 150 3.35 -3.26 -2.91
N ALA A 151 3.92 -4.12 -3.77
CA ALA A 151 3.73 -5.57 -3.68
C ALA A 151 4.28 -6.14 -2.36
N MET A 152 5.34 -5.56 -1.81
CA MET A 152 5.98 -5.99 -0.56
C MET A 152 5.25 -5.52 0.70
N LEU A 153 4.54 -4.38 0.65
CA LEU A 153 3.86 -3.75 1.77
C LEU A 153 3.01 -4.72 2.64
N PRO A 154 2.11 -5.56 2.10
CA PRO A 154 1.31 -6.47 2.92
C PRO A 154 2.17 -7.49 3.67
N PHE A 155 3.27 -7.97 3.07
CA PHE A 155 4.19 -8.91 3.72
C PHE A 155 4.98 -8.24 4.84
N ILE A 156 5.43 -6.99 4.62
CA ILE A 156 6.11 -6.16 5.63
C ILE A 156 5.18 -5.98 6.85
N LEU A 157 3.98 -5.46 6.63
CA LEU A 157 3.00 -5.22 7.71
C LEU A 157 2.64 -6.52 8.43
N ALA A 158 2.44 -7.62 7.69
CA ALA A 158 2.10 -8.89 8.29
C ALA A 158 3.26 -9.54 9.05
N ALA A 159 4.52 -9.25 8.69
CA ALA A 159 5.69 -9.67 9.46
C ALA A 159 5.76 -8.94 10.81
N ALA A 160 5.59 -7.61 10.82
CA ALA A 160 5.54 -6.82 12.05
C ALA A 160 4.36 -7.21 12.94
N ALA A 161 3.17 -7.42 12.36
CA ALA A 161 1.97 -7.85 13.10
C ALA A 161 2.17 -9.22 13.80
N ARG A 162 2.99 -10.10 13.23
CA ARG A 162 3.35 -11.40 13.81
C ARG A 162 4.60 -11.35 14.70
N GLY A 163 5.13 -10.15 14.98
CA GLY A 163 6.35 -9.98 15.78
C GLY A 163 7.63 -10.46 15.10
N ARG A 164 7.62 -10.74 13.79
CA ARG A 164 8.78 -11.19 13.01
C ARG A 164 9.60 -10.00 12.51
N TRP A 165 10.21 -9.28 13.45
CA TRP A 165 10.86 -7.99 13.17
C TRP A 165 12.08 -8.06 12.26
N THR A 166 12.83 -9.18 12.27
CA THR A 166 13.92 -9.40 11.30
C THR A 166 13.37 -9.51 9.88
N THR A 167 12.31 -10.30 9.67
CA THR A 167 11.65 -10.41 8.37
C THR A 167 11.06 -9.07 7.91
N PHE A 168 10.40 -8.33 8.82
CA PHE A 168 9.95 -6.96 8.56
C PHE A 168 11.11 -6.08 8.06
N ALA A 169 12.24 -6.10 8.78
CA ALA A 169 13.38 -5.25 8.49
C ALA A 169 14.04 -5.58 7.15
N VAL A 170 14.20 -6.87 6.85
CA VAL A 170 14.77 -7.31 5.57
C VAL A 170 13.86 -6.89 4.41
N LEU A 171 12.56 -7.15 4.50
CA LEU A 171 11.62 -6.78 3.45
C LEU A 171 11.53 -5.26 3.28
N LEU A 172 11.53 -4.50 4.38
CA LEU A 172 11.53 -3.04 4.31
C LEU A 172 12.83 -2.51 3.68
N GLY A 173 13.99 -3.00 4.11
CA GLY A 173 15.29 -2.62 3.55
C GLY A 173 15.37 -2.91 2.05
N LEU A 174 14.96 -4.11 1.62
CA LEU A 174 14.90 -4.48 0.21
C LEU A 174 13.92 -3.60 -0.60
N SER A 175 12.80 -3.17 0.00
CA SER A 175 11.89 -2.25 -0.67
C SER A 175 12.54 -0.86 -0.88
N ILE A 176 13.27 -0.37 0.12
CA ILE A 176 13.95 0.93 0.08
C ILE A 176 15.07 0.94 -0.97
N VAL A 177 15.81 -0.17 -1.10
CA VAL A 177 16.84 -0.39 -2.15
C VAL A 177 16.27 -0.15 -3.56
N VAL A 178 15.02 -0.52 -3.81
CA VAL A 178 14.38 -0.25 -5.10
C VAL A 178 13.93 1.19 -5.21
N LYS A 179 13.20 1.66 -4.19
CA LYS A 179 12.74 3.05 -4.08
C LYS A 179 12.42 3.34 -2.61
N PRO A 180 12.84 4.49 -2.03
CA PRO A 180 12.56 4.84 -0.64
C PRO A 180 11.08 5.21 -0.36
N PHE A 181 10.14 4.64 -1.11
CA PHE A 181 8.71 4.93 -1.04
C PHE A 181 8.08 4.53 0.31
N LEU A 182 8.57 3.44 0.93
CA LEU A 182 8.05 2.95 2.21
C LEU A 182 8.87 3.41 3.43
N ILE A 183 9.74 4.42 3.27
CA ILE A 183 10.69 4.85 4.31
C ILE A 183 10.01 5.26 5.63
N GLY A 184 8.78 5.79 5.58
CA GLY A 184 8.00 6.12 6.76
C GLY A 184 7.76 4.93 7.73
N LEU A 185 7.82 3.69 7.24
CA LEU A 185 7.72 2.50 8.07
C LEU A 185 8.93 2.27 8.99
N LEU A 186 10.07 2.97 8.79
CA LEU A 186 11.20 2.93 9.72
C LEU A 186 10.84 3.44 11.13
N LEU A 187 9.75 4.22 11.25
CA LEU A 187 9.23 4.64 12.55
C LEU A 187 8.56 3.49 13.32
N LEU A 188 8.08 2.43 12.66
CA LEU A 188 7.47 1.28 13.35
C LEU A 188 8.43 0.54 14.31
N PRO A 189 9.65 0.12 13.91
CA PRO A 189 10.58 -0.51 14.83
C PRO A 189 11.05 0.43 15.94
N LEU A 190 11.07 1.76 15.71
CA LEU A 190 11.31 2.74 16.76
C LEU A 190 10.19 2.74 17.81
N LEU A 191 8.93 2.84 17.37
CA LEU A 191 7.77 2.75 18.25
C LEU A 191 7.70 1.41 19.00
N ALA A 192 8.14 0.33 18.35
CA ALA A 192 8.17 -1.01 18.91
C ALA A 192 9.41 -1.34 19.76
N PHE A 193 10.33 -0.37 19.95
CA PHE A 193 11.60 -0.55 20.64
C PHE A 193 12.42 -1.74 20.11
N ARG A 194 12.56 -1.84 18.77
CA ARG A 194 13.29 -2.90 18.06
C ARG A 194 14.52 -2.33 17.35
N PRO A 195 15.60 -1.95 18.07
CA PRO A 195 16.76 -1.30 17.47
C PRO A 195 17.46 -2.19 16.42
N ARG A 196 17.53 -3.50 16.64
CA ARG A 196 18.08 -4.45 15.65
C ARG A 196 17.32 -4.44 14.33
N ALA A 197 16.00 -4.33 14.38
CA ALA A 197 15.17 -4.29 13.18
C ALA A 197 15.38 -2.97 12.41
N LEU A 198 15.50 -1.85 13.14
CA LEU A 198 15.85 -0.57 12.52
C LEU A 198 17.23 -0.64 11.85
N ALA A 199 18.24 -1.16 12.56
CA ALA A 199 19.60 -1.29 12.03
C ALA A 199 19.65 -2.15 10.75
N ILE A 200 18.91 -3.25 10.69
CA ILE A 200 18.83 -4.09 9.48
C ILE A 200 18.12 -3.34 8.34
N ALA A 201 16.97 -2.71 8.63
CA ALA A 201 16.17 -2.01 7.61
C ALA A 201 16.91 -0.82 6.99
N VAL A 202 17.75 -0.13 7.77
CA VAL A 202 18.61 0.97 7.29
C VAL A 202 19.91 0.44 6.69
N GLY A 203 20.51 -0.59 7.29
CA GLY A 203 21.79 -1.14 6.85
C GLY A 203 21.74 -1.71 5.45
N ILE A 204 20.65 -2.39 5.06
CA ILE A 204 20.49 -2.96 3.71
C ILE A 204 20.61 -1.90 2.61
N PRO A 205 19.81 -0.82 2.58
CA PRO A 205 19.95 0.22 1.56
C PRO A 205 21.25 1.01 1.66
N VAL A 206 21.79 1.23 2.87
CA VAL A 206 23.07 1.95 3.03
C VAL A 206 24.25 1.15 2.46
N VAL A 207 24.40 -0.11 2.88
CA VAL A 207 25.46 -1.00 2.39
C VAL A 207 25.27 -1.27 0.90
N GLY A 208 24.03 -1.54 0.47
CA GLY A 208 23.70 -1.70 -0.94
C GLY A 208 24.12 -0.49 -1.76
N SER A 209 23.79 0.72 -1.31
CA SER A 209 24.13 1.97 -2.04
C SER A 209 25.64 2.19 -2.08
N ALA A 210 26.35 1.94 -0.98
CA ALA A 210 27.81 2.03 -0.94
C ALA A 210 28.45 1.06 -1.95
N LEU A 211 28.00 -0.19 -1.99
CA LEU A 211 28.48 -1.18 -2.96
C LEU A 211 28.13 -0.81 -4.40
N SER A 212 26.92 -0.26 -4.64
CA SER A 212 26.51 0.18 -5.97
C SER A 212 27.32 1.36 -6.48
N LEU A 213 27.71 2.30 -5.62
CA LEU A 213 28.56 3.43 -6.01
C LEU A 213 29.96 2.98 -6.46
N LEU A 214 30.44 1.81 -6.03
CA LEU A 214 31.69 1.23 -6.55
C LEU A 214 31.59 0.75 -8.00
N LEU A 215 30.36 0.56 -8.51
CA LEU A 215 30.10 0.02 -9.85
C LEU A 215 29.73 1.13 -10.86
N VAL A 216 29.34 2.30 -10.38
CA VAL A 216 28.85 3.42 -11.20
C VAL A 216 30.00 4.31 -11.61
N ALA A 217 30.04 4.73 -12.88
CA ALA A 217 30.95 5.78 -13.34
C ALA A 217 30.53 7.15 -12.78
N ASP A 218 31.51 7.95 -12.35
CA ASP A 218 31.33 9.26 -11.71
C ASP A 218 30.32 9.26 -10.54
N PRO A 219 30.60 8.50 -9.46
CA PRO A 219 29.70 8.41 -8.31
C PRO A 219 29.50 9.74 -7.56
N GLY A 220 30.40 10.72 -7.78
CA GLY A 220 30.27 12.08 -7.22
C GLY A 220 28.95 12.75 -7.58
N ASN A 221 28.45 12.52 -8.80
CA ASN A 221 27.18 13.09 -9.27
C ASN A 221 25.97 12.67 -8.42
N PHE A 222 26.02 11.52 -7.72
CA PHE A 222 24.97 11.16 -6.77
C PHE A 222 24.87 12.19 -5.62
N PHE A 223 26.02 12.66 -5.13
CA PHE A 223 26.10 13.61 -4.03
C PHE A 223 25.87 15.05 -4.51
N ASP A 224 26.36 15.39 -5.70
CA ASP A 224 26.31 16.75 -6.22
C ASP A 224 24.98 17.07 -6.93
N VAL A 225 24.31 16.07 -7.51
CA VAL A 225 23.07 16.21 -8.28
C VAL A 225 21.90 15.54 -7.56
N THR A 226 21.95 14.23 -7.36
CA THR A 226 20.77 13.45 -6.93
C THR A 226 20.30 13.78 -5.51
N ILE A 227 21.20 13.82 -4.53
CA ILE A 227 20.84 14.12 -3.13
C ILE A 227 20.25 15.54 -2.99
N PRO A 228 20.89 16.61 -3.52
CA PRO A 228 20.30 17.94 -3.51
C PRO A 228 18.92 18.00 -4.16
N SER A 229 18.74 17.34 -5.31
CA SER A 229 17.45 17.28 -6.01
C SER A 229 16.37 16.51 -5.22
N LEU A 230 16.73 15.44 -4.51
CA LEU A 230 15.82 14.75 -3.59
C LEU A 230 15.42 15.62 -2.40
N LEU A 231 16.35 16.40 -1.84
CA LEU A 231 16.10 17.25 -0.66
C LEU A 231 15.31 18.51 -1.00
N ARG A 232 15.61 19.15 -2.12
CA ARG A 232 14.88 20.33 -2.61
C ARG A 232 13.50 19.94 -3.15
N GLY A 233 13.32 18.67 -3.55
CA GLY A 233 12.26 18.26 -4.48
C GLY A 233 12.59 18.79 -5.86
N GLN A 234 12.32 18.02 -6.93
CA GLN A 234 12.62 18.47 -8.29
C GLN A 234 12.17 19.92 -8.47
N GLU A 235 13.11 20.76 -8.86
CA GLU A 235 13.00 22.20 -8.85
C GLU A 235 11.65 22.63 -9.44
N LYS A 236 10.77 23.14 -8.57
CA LYS A 236 9.57 23.91 -8.93
C LYS A 236 8.57 23.19 -9.85
N THR A 237 7.66 22.45 -9.23
CA THR A 237 6.21 22.77 -9.30
C THR A 237 5.59 23.05 -10.69
N GLU A 238 6.04 22.44 -11.78
CA GLU A 238 5.36 22.57 -13.10
C GLU A 238 4.78 21.27 -13.64
N ASN A 239 4.90 20.15 -12.92
CA ASN A 239 4.18 18.94 -13.33
C ASN A 239 2.72 19.01 -12.81
N PRO A 240 1.72 19.25 -13.68
CA PRO A 240 0.31 19.33 -13.27
C PRO A 240 -0.22 18.02 -12.69
N ALA A 241 0.53 16.92 -12.77
CA ALA A 241 0.19 15.64 -12.17
C ALA A 241 0.63 15.46 -10.70
N ASN A 242 1.38 16.41 -10.13
CA ASN A 242 1.80 16.34 -8.74
C ASN A 242 0.62 16.67 -7.80
N ALA A 243 0.21 15.69 -6.98
CA ALA A 243 -0.88 15.80 -6.02
C ALA A 243 -0.42 16.11 -4.59
N SER A 244 0.83 16.56 -4.40
CA SER A 244 1.38 16.85 -3.08
C SER A 244 0.73 18.07 -2.42
N LEU A 245 0.69 18.07 -1.08
CA LEU A 245 0.25 19.23 -0.32
C LEU A 245 1.13 20.45 -0.60
N ALA A 246 2.43 20.25 -0.81
CA ALA A 246 3.36 21.32 -1.16
C ALA A 246 2.92 21.99 -2.47
N HIS A 247 2.71 21.21 -3.54
CA HIS A 247 2.26 21.70 -4.83
C HIS A 247 0.91 22.42 -4.75
N LEU A 248 -0.07 21.85 -4.03
CA LEU A 248 -1.39 22.46 -3.88
C LEU A 248 -1.36 23.81 -3.17
N LEU A 249 -0.56 23.94 -2.10
CA LEU A 249 -0.46 25.19 -1.35
C LEU A 249 0.38 26.23 -2.09
N ASP A 250 1.45 25.81 -2.77
CA ASP A 250 2.24 26.68 -3.65
C ASP A 250 1.36 27.21 -4.79
N TYR A 251 0.56 26.33 -5.40
CA TYR A 251 -0.38 26.69 -6.47
C TYR A 251 -1.47 27.67 -5.99
N ALA A 252 -1.91 27.53 -4.74
CA ALA A 252 -2.82 28.48 -4.10
C ALA A 252 -2.15 29.83 -3.73
N GLY A 253 -0.87 30.02 -4.05
CA GLY A 253 -0.14 31.27 -3.85
C GLY A 253 0.35 31.50 -2.43
N LEU A 254 0.40 30.46 -1.58
CA LEU A 254 0.89 30.61 -0.22
C LEU A 254 2.42 30.81 -0.20
N PRO A 255 2.98 31.65 0.70
CA PRO A 255 4.41 31.80 0.84
C PRO A 255 5.09 30.48 1.26
N GLU A 256 6.27 30.18 0.69
CA GLU A 256 7.03 28.94 0.93
C GLU A 256 7.21 28.59 2.42
N LYS A 257 7.52 29.59 3.26
CA LYS A 257 7.67 29.40 4.71
C LYS A 257 6.39 28.92 5.39
N LEU A 258 5.23 29.40 4.93
CA LEU A 258 3.92 28.97 5.44
C LEU A 258 3.61 27.54 4.99
N VAL A 259 3.92 27.20 3.74
CA VAL A 259 3.78 25.84 3.20
C VAL A 259 4.63 24.84 4.00
N LEU A 260 5.90 25.19 4.25
CA LEU A 260 6.79 24.39 5.09
C LEU A 260 6.24 24.24 6.52
N GLY A 261 5.79 25.34 7.14
CA GLY A 261 5.21 25.33 8.48
C GLY A 261 3.99 24.40 8.58
N LEU A 262 3.06 24.48 7.62
CA LEU A 262 1.89 23.60 7.55
C LEU A 262 2.28 22.13 7.37
N ARG A 263 3.26 21.82 6.50
CA ARG A 263 3.78 20.46 6.33
C ARG A 263 4.37 19.91 7.63
N VAL A 264 5.16 20.70 8.36
CA VAL A 264 5.72 20.31 9.66
C VAL A 264 4.61 20.03 10.67
N VAL A 265 3.58 20.88 10.76
CA VAL A 265 2.44 20.66 11.65
C VAL A 265 1.71 19.35 11.30
N MET A 266 1.47 19.08 10.01
CA MET A 266 0.86 17.82 9.56
C MET A 266 1.70 16.60 9.94
N VAL A 267 3.03 16.69 9.84
CA VAL A 267 3.95 15.62 10.27
C VAL A 267 3.85 15.38 11.78
N VAL A 268 3.87 16.45 12.59
CA VAL A 268 3.73 16.35 14.05
C VAL A 268 2.40 15.70 14.43
N ILE A 269 1.30 16.11 13.80
CA ILE A 269 -0.03 15.54 14.03
C ILE A 269 -0.07 14.06 13.62
N GLY A 270 0.43 13.73 12.42
CA GLY A 270 0.43 12.37 11.90
C GLY A 270 1.26 11.39 12.73
N VAL A 271 2.49 11.79 13.09
CA VAL A 271 3.36 11.00 13.99
C VAL A 271 2.76 10.93 15.39
N GLY A 272 2.22 12.03 15.93
CA GLY A 272 1.55 12.04 17.23
C GLY A 272 0.36 11.09 17.28
N ALA A 273 -0.48 11.09 16.24
CA ALA A 273 -1.60 10.17 16.09
C ALA A 273 -1.12 8.71 15.97
N ALA A 274 -0.04 8.44 15.25
CA ALA A 274 0.58 7.13 15.16
C ALA A 274 1.11 6.64 16.52
N VAL A 275 1.78 7.51 17.29
CA VAL A 275 2.25 7.23 18.65
C VAL A 275 1.08 6.93 19.59
N VAL A 276 0.03 7.75 19.58
CA VAL A 276 -1.18 7.55 20.39
C VAL A 276 -1.83 6.22 20.02
N ARG A 277 -1.99 5.94 18.72
CA ARG A 277 -2.58 4.70 18.24
C ARG A 277 -1.76 3.47 18.60
N TRP A 278 -0.43 3.59 18.56
CA TRP A 278 0.51 2.54 18.95
C TRP A 278 0.46 2.25 20.45
N ARG A 279 0.40 3.30 21.29
CA ARG A 279 0.35 3.19 22.76
C ARG A 279 -0.96 2.64 23.29
N ARG A 280 -2.05 2.72 22.54
CA ARG A 280 -3.32 2.05 22.90
C ARG A 280 -3.11 0.53 22.88
N THR A 281 -2.83 -0.01 24.06
CA THR A 281 -2.66 -1.44 24.32
C THR A 281 -4.01 -2.16 24.30
N GLY A 282 -3.99 -3.45 23.97
CA GLY A 282 -5.20 -4.25 23.77
C GLY A 282 -5.68 -4.28 22.32
N GLY A 283 -6.50 -5.27 22.00
CA GLY A 283 -7.02 -5.51 20.65
C GLY A 283 -6.04 -6.20 19.71
N ASP A 284 -6.43 -6.23 18.44
CA ASP A 284 -5.78 -7.02 17.40
C ASP A 284 -4.44 -6.43 16.94
N PRO A 285 -3.31 -7.17 17.05
CA PRO A 285 -2.00 -6.70 16.61
C PRO A 285 -1.94 -6.31 15.13
N VAL A 286 -2.71 -7.00 14.27
CA VAL A 286 -2.76 -6.71 12.82
C VAL A 286 -3.36 -5.33 12.61
N VAL A 287 -4.49 -5.04 13.27
CA VAL A 287 -5.16 -3.75 13.18
C VAL A 287 -4.22 -2.63 13.61
N ARG A 288 -3.57 -2.80 14.77
CA ARG A 288 -2.64 -1.79 15.29
C ARG A 288 -1.47 -1.54 14.33
N VAL A 289 -0.81 -2.58 13.84
CA VAL A 289 0.36 -2.43 12.95
C VAL A 289 -0.02 -1.83 11.60
N VAL A 290 -1.13 -2.27 11.01
CA VAL A 290 -1.57 -1.76 9.70
C VAL A 290 -2.03 -0.31 9.80
N GLU A 291 -2.84 0.06 10.80
CA GLU A 291 -3.29 1.45 10.96
C GLU A 291 -2.12 2.39 11.25
N VAL A 292 -1.21 2.01 12.16
CA VAL A 292 -0.03 2.83 12.47
C VAL A 292 0.91 2.90 11.25
N GLY A 293 1.18 1.78 10.59
CA GLY A 293 2.05 1.73 9.41
C GLY A 293 1.53 2.57 8.25
N VAL A 294 0.25 2.42 7.90
CA VAL A 294 -0.39 3.22 6.83
C VAL A 294 -0.45 4.68 7.22
N LEU A 295 -0.78 5.02 8.48
CA LEU A 295 -0.76 6.42 8.95
C LEU A 295 0.63 7.06 8.82
N LEU A 296 1.68 6.33 9.19
CA LEU A 296 3.07 6.81 9.04
C LEU A 296 3.44 7.01 7.56
N LEU A 297 2.99 6.13 6.67
CA LEU A 297 3.18 6.28 5.22
C LEU A 297 2.43 7.48 4.66
N LEU A 298 1.16 7.68 5.03
CA LEU A 298 0.40 8.88 4.65
C LEU A 298 1.04 10.16 5.20
N THR A 299 1.55 10.11 6.43
CA THR A 299 2.29 11.23 7.04
C THR A 299 3.56 11.54 6.24
N SER A 300 4.29 10.51 5.80
CA SER A 300 5.45 10.66 4.92
C SER A 300 5.08 11.27 3.57
N SER A 301 3.94 10.89 2.99
CA SER A 301 3.43 11.48 1.73
C SER A 301 3.04 12.95 1.90
N LEU A 302 2.40 13.32 3.02
CA LEU A 302 2.10 14.72 3.34
C LEU A 302 3.37 15.57 3.55
N ALA A 303 4.42 14.94 4.06
CA ALA A 303 5.73 15.56 4.18
C ALA A 303 6.48 15.67 2.85
N SER A 304 6.08 14.93 1.81
CA SER A 304 6.77 14.91 0.51
C SER A 304 6.43 16.14 -0.34
N SER A 305 7.38 16.58 -1.15
CA SER A 305 7.17 17.59 -2.20
C SER A 305 6.56 17.00 -3.48
N VAL A 306 6.52 15.67 -3.59
CA VAL A 306 5.96 14.95 -4.73
C VAL A 306 5.07 13.82 -4.24
N VAL A 307 3.84 13.78 -4.74
CA VAL A 307 2.87 12.71 -4.49
C VAL A 307 2.15 12.41 -5.80
N TRP A 308 2.03 11.14 -6.15
CA TRP A 308 1.34 10.69 -7.35
C TRP A 308 0.02 10.01 -7.02
N SER A 309 -0.87 9.91 -8.00
CA SER A 309 -2.22 9.37 -7.80
C SER A 309 -2.22 7.91 -7.31
N HIS A 310 -1.23 7.12 -7.75
CA HIS A 310 -1.05 5.74 -7.35
C HIS A 310 -0.63 5.56 -5.88
N TYR A 311 -0.30 6.63 -5.15
CA TYR A 311 -0.01 6.57 -3.71
C TYR A 311 -1.26 6.18 -2.91
N ALA A 312 -2.46 6.38 -3.48
CA ALA A 312 -3.71 5.89 -2.90
C ALA A 312 -3.72 4.37 -2.67
N LEU A 313 -2.87 3.60 -3.37
CA LEU A 313 -2.72 2.17 -3.18
C LEU A 313 -2.15 1.81 -1.79
N LEU A 314 -1.49 2.75 -1.10
CA LEU A 314 -1.06 2.60 0.30
C LEU A 314 -2.22 2.35 1.27
N LEU A 315 -3.45 2.71 0.87
CA LEU A 315 -4.65 2.52 1.68
C LEU A 315 -5.24 1.11 1.56
N VAL A 316 -4.84 0.31 0.56
CA VAL A 316 -5.40 -1.05 0.36
C VAL A 316 -5.32 -1.91 1.64
N PRO A 317 -4.17 -1.99 2.36
CA PRO A 317 -4.10 -2.73 3.61
C PRO A 317 -5.09 -2.25 4.67
N VAL A 318 -5.31 -0.94 4.81
CA VAL A 318 -6.18 -0.39 5.85
C VAL A 318 -7.65 -0.66 5.56
N PHE A 319 -8.06 -0.63 4.28
CA PHE A 319 -9.42 -1.00 3.90
C PHE A 319 -9.70 -2.46 4.16
N VAL A 320 -8.78 -3.35 3.81
CA VAL A 320 -8.96 -4.79 3.97
C VAL A 320 -9.13 -5.21 5.45
N ILE A 321 -8.55 -4.47 6.40
CA ILE A 321 -8.72 -4.73 7.83
C ILE A 321 -9.96 -4.03 8.44
N ALA A 322 -10.76 -3.30 7.66
CA ALA A 322 -11.79 -2.40 8.17
C ALA A 322 -12.84 -3.07 9.06
N GLY A 323 -13.11 -4.36 8.93
CA GLY A 323 -13.97 -5.05 9.89
C GLY A 323 -13.29 -6.19 10.62
N ARG A 324 -12.00 -6.02 10.92
CA ARG A 324 -11.45 -6.62 12.13
C ARG A 324 -11.99 -5.86 13.35
N PRO A 325 -12.29 -6.53 14.47
CA PRO A 325 -12.72 -5.86 15.69
C PRO A 325 -11.70 -4.81 16.14
N GLY A 326 -12.20 -3.61 16.47
CA GLY A 326 -11.36 -2.50 16.94
C GLY A 326 -10.65 -1.70 15.85
N ALA A 327 -10.87 -2.00 14.57
CA ALA A 327 -10.42 -1.15 13.47
C ALA A 327 -11.13 0.21 13.51
N VAL A 328 -10.35 1.28 13.61
CA VAL A 328 -10.83 2.66 13.51
C VAL A 328 -11.38 2.90 12.12
N THR A 329 -10.73 2.35 11.09
CA THR A 329 -11.14 2.49 9.68
C THR A 329 -12.55 2.00 9.41
N GLY A 330 -13.01 0.96 10.11
CA GLY A 330 -14.41 0.52 10.05
C GLY A 330 -15.39 1.52 10.66
N ARG A 331 -14.99 2.19 11.76
CA ARG A 331 -15.79 3.18 12.48
C ARG A 331 -15.80 4.54 11.80
N THR A 332 -14.72 4.88 11.11
CA THR A 332 -14.54 6.13 10.36
C THR A 332 -14.71 5.93 8.85
N ALA A 333 -15.24 4.78 8.40
CA ALA A 333 -15.47 4.44 7.01
C ALA A 333 -16.22 5.56 6.24
N VAL A 334 -17.12 6.26 6.92
CA VAL A 334 -17.91 7.40 6.40
C VAL A 334 -17.09 8.68 6.24
N LEU A 335 -15.98 8.81 6.98
CA LEU A 335 -15.08 9.98 6.92
C LEU A 335 -14.00 9.85 5.83
N TRP A 336 -13.67 8.64 5.38
CA TRP A 336 -12.71 8.46 4.28
C TRP A 336 -13.20 9.05 2.95
N PRO A 337 -14.49 8.93 2.57
CA PRO A 337 -15.06 9.66 1.46
C PRO A 337 -15.02 11.19 1.63
N LEU A 338 -15.04 11.71 2.87
CA LEU A 338 -14.96 13.15 3.16
C LEU A 338 -13.54 13.71 2.98
N LEU A 339 -12.51 12.86 2.85
CA LEU A 339 -11.18 13.28 2.41
C LEU A 339 -11.11 13.46 0.87
N LEU A 340 -12.10 12.97 0.12
CA LEU A 340 -12.15 13.11 -1.34
C LEU A 340 -12.44 14.55 -1.79
N PRO A 341 -13.37 15.31 -1.17
CA PRO A 341 -13.49 16.73 -1.41
C PRO A 341 -12.23 17.50 -0.99
N VAL A 342 -11.56 17.15 0.10
CA VAL A 342 -10.35 17.88 0.55
C VAL A 342 -9.18 17.72 -0.45
N LEU A 343 -9.12 16.60 -1.18
CA LEU A 343 -8.17 16.39 -2.28
C LEU A 343 -8.67 16.92 -3.65
N ALA A 344 -9.97 17.16 -3.80
CA ALA A 344 -10.60 17.63 -5.04
C ALA A 344 -10.91 19.14 -5.06
N LEU A 345 -11.08 19.78 -3.91
CA LEU A 345 -11.48 21.19 -3.75
C LEU A 345 -10.30 22.17 -3.86
N GLY A 346 -9.08 21.69 -4.11
CA GLY A 346 -7.88 22.51 -4.24
C GLY A 346 -7.55 23.00 -5.66
N TYR A 347 -8.33 22.65 -6.68
CA TYR A 347 -7.99 22.98 -8.07
C TYR A 347 -8.92 24.04 -8.68
N PRO A 348 -8.37 25.10 -9.29
CA PRO A 348 -9.19 26.12 -9.93
C PRO A 348 -9.80 25.59 -11.24
N ALA A 349 -10.86 26.27 -11.67
CA ALA A 349 -11.71 25.91 -12.82
C ALA A 349 -11.00 25.75 -14.17
N ASN A 350 -9.72 26.14 -14.24
CA ASN A 350 -8.86 26.19 -15.42
C ASN A 350 -7.83 25.04 -15.48
N VAL A 351 -7.82 24.12 -14.51
CA VAL A 351 -7.15 22.82 -14.67
C VAL A 351 -8.10 21.86 -15.38
N PRO A 352 -7.70 21.22 -16.50
CA PRO A 352 -8.61 20.40 -17.29
C PRO A 352 -9.36 19.38 -16.43
N THR A 353 -10.65 19.23 -16.73
CA THR A 353 -11.68 18.30 -16.21
C THR A 353 -11.20 16.88 -15.89
N ILE A 354 -10.03 16.48 -16.40
CA ILE A 354 -9.34 15.22 -16.16
C ILE A 354 -8.99 15.04 -14.66
N TRP A 355 -8.44 16.04 -13.95
CA TRP A 355 -7.95 15.86 -12.57
C TRP A 355 -9.06 15.71 -11.51
N GLY A 356 -10.13 16.50 -11.63
CA GLY A 356 -11.35 16.30 -10.83
C GLY A 356 -11.98 14.94 -11.11
N THR A 357 -12.01 14.50 -12.38
CA THR A 357 -12.49 13.18 -12.76
C THR A 357 -11.60 12.05 -12.23
N VAL A 358 -10.29 12.26 -12.17
CA VAL A 358 -9.29 11.33 -11.68
C VAL A 358 -9.42 11.12 -10.17
N MET A 359 -9.47 12.19 -9.38
CA MET A 359 -9.60 12.09 -7.92
C MET A 359 -10.99 11.59 -7.51
N VAL A 360 -12.03 11.96 -8.25
CA VAL A 360 -13.36 11.33 -8.14
C VAL A 360 -13.29 9.84 -8.47
N ARG A 361 -12.56 9.42 -9.50
CA ARG A 361 -12.42 7.98 -9.85
C ARG A 361 -11.58 7.21 -8.83
N VAL A 362 -10.48 7.75 -8.32
CA VAL A 362 -9.73 7.17 -7.19
C VAL A 362 -10.67 7.01 -6.00
N GLY A 363 -11.38 8.07 -5.66
CA GLY A 363 -12.34 8.09 -4.56
C GLY A 363 -13.49 7.12 -4.72
N LEU A 364 -14.10 7.03 -5.90
CA LEU A 364 -15.13 6.05 -6.23
C LEU A 364 -14.61 4.62 -6.20
N SER A 365 -13.34 4.39 -6.49
CA SER A 365 -12.73 3.06 -6.44
C SER A 365 -12.42 2.64 -5.02
N LEU A 366 -11.92 3.56 -4.20
CA LEU A 366 -11.76 3.35 -2.76
C LEU A 366 -13.13 3.22 -2.07
N LEU A 367 -14.13 3.97 -2.52
CA LEU A 367 -15.52 3.85 -2.10
C LEU A 367 -16.12 2.50 -2.53
N ALA A 368 -15.84 2.00 -3.73
CA ALA A 368 -16.29 0.68 -4.18
C ALA A 368 -15.64 -0.43 -3.35
N ILE A 369 -14.34 -0.32 -3.05
CA ILE A 369 -13.63 -1.21 -2.12
C ILE A 369 -14.30 -1.14 -0.74
N LEU A 370 -14.52 0.07 -0.22
CA LEU A 370 -15.22 0.32 1.04
C LEU A 370 -16.66 -0.20 1.04
N LEU A 371 -17.40 -0.11 -0.06
CA LEU A 371 -18.79 -0.58 -0.18
C LEU A 371 -18.85 -2.10 -0.23
N VAL A 372 -17.93 -2.76 -0.94
CA VAL A 372 -17.80 -4.23 -0.93
C VAL A 372 -17.43 -4.73 0.46
N LEU A 373 -16.54 -4.01 1.15
CA LEU A 373 -16.13 -4.34 2.52
C LEU A 373 -17.24 -4.01 3.54
N ALA A 374 -17.90 -2.86 3.42
CA ALA A 374 -18.98 -2.41 4.30
C ALA A 374 -20.24 -3.27 4.12
N TRP A 375 -20.59 -3.65 2.89
CA TRP A 375 -21.66 -4.63 2.63
C TRP A 375 -21.40 -5.95 3.36
N ARG A 376 -20.15 -6.43 3.34
CA ARG A 376 -19.77 -7.65 4.08
C ARG A 376 -19.94 -7.50 5.60
N TYR A 377 -19.60 -6.35 6.18
CA TYR A 377 -19.66 -6.14 7.63
C TYR A 377 -21.05 -5.71 8.14
N ALA A 378 -21.90 -5.16 7.27
CA ALA A 378 -23.29 -4.88 7.58
C ALA A 378 -24.19 -6.12 7.52
N VAL A 379 -23.85 -7.11 6.67
CA VAL A 379 -24.69 -8.30 6.43
C VAL A 379 -24.30 -9.50 7.30
N LEU A 380 -23.06 -9.56 7.81
CA LEU A 380 -22.61 -10.67 8.66
C LEU A 380 -22.24 -10.13 10.05
N PRO A 381 -23.07 -10.38 11.09
CA PRO A 381 -22.65 -10.11 12.45
C PRO A 381 -21.36 -10.90 12.73
N PRO A 382 -20.45 -10.38 13.59
CA PRO A 382 -19.34 -11.18 14.09
C PRO A 382 -19.94 -12.49 14.60
N ARG A 383 -19.48 -13.63 14.07
CA ARG A 383 -19.72 -14.88 14.79
C ARG A 383 -19.00 -14.72 16.10
N ASP A 384 -19.77 -14.48 17.17
CA ASP A 384 -19.32 -14.79 18.51
C ASP A 384 -18.82 -16.22 18.45
N VAL A 385 -17.51 -16.39 18.43
CA VAL A 385 -16.91 -17.61 18.93
C VAL A 385 -17.19 -17.55 20.42
N ARG A 386 -18.41 -17.93 20.80
CA ARG A 386 -18.72 -18.30 22.17
C ARG A 386 -17.65 -19.29 22.56
N SER A 387 -16.81 -18.91 23.52
CA SER A 387 -16.00 -19.84 24.28
C SER A 387 -16.90 -21.03 24.64
N PRO A 388 -16.54 -22.28 24.32
CA PRO A 388 -17.27 -23.44 24.81
C PRO A 388 -16.96 -23.64 26.31
N GLN A 389 -17.35 -22.67 27.14
CA GLN A 389 -17.32 -22.71 28.61
C GLN A 389 -18.44 -21.81 29.15
N ALA A 390 -19.68 -22.24 28.92
CA ALA A 390 -20.86 -21.87 29.70
C ALA A 390 -22.02 -22.77 29.29
N ALA A 391 -21.81 -24.07 29.38
CA ALA A 391 -22.88 -25.05 29.44
C ALA A 391 -22.48 -26.01 30.56
N GLU A 392 -22.60 -25.53 31.79
CA GLU A 392 -22.64 -26.41 32.95
C GLU A 392 -24.05 -27.01 32.96
N PRO A 393 -24.22 -28.31 32.67
CA PRO A 393 -25.52 -28.93 32.85
C PRO A 393 -25.80 -29.00 34.35
N ALA A 394 -26.96 -28.50 34.76
CA ALA A 394 -27.49 -28.65 36.10
C ALA A 394 -27.33 -30.11 36.57
N ARG A 395 -26.62 -30.33 37.68
CA ARG A 395 -26.60 -31.61 38.39
C ARG A 395 -27.91 -31.75 39.17
N PRO A 396 -28.71 -32.80 38.97
CA PRO A 396 -29.77 -33.16 39.89
C PRO A 396 -29.25 -34.25 40.83
N ALA A 397 -28.70 -33.86 41.99
CA ALA A 397 -28.44 -34.79 43.10
C ALA A 397 -28.14 -34.03 44.42
N GLU A 398 -29.05 -33.18 44.87
CA GLU A 398 -29.12 -32.74 46.29
C GLU A 398 -30.57 -32.82 46.77
N ALA A 399 -31.14 -34.02 46.66
CA ALA A 399 -32.38 -34.40 47.32
C ALA A 399 -32.09 -35.49 48.36
N GLU A 400 -31.14 -35.25 49.27
CA GLU A 400 -30.96 -36.09 50.46
C GLU A 400 -30.31 -35.34 51.64
N GLN A 401 -30.85 -34.17 52.00
CA GLN A 401 -30.56 -33.51 53.29
C GLN A 401 -31.81 -32.91 53.97
N LEU A 402 -32.97 -33.55 53.77
CA LEU A 402 -34.20 -33.28 54.58
C LEU A 402 -34.74 -34.55 55.27
N ARG A 403 -33.85 -35.48 55.61
CA ARG A 403 -34.12 -36.55 56.58
C ARG A 403 -32.89 -36.77 57.45
N ARG A 404 -32.69 -35.89 58.44
CA ARG A 404 -32.20 -36.21 59.78
C ARG A 404 -32.40 -35.03 60.70
#